data_AF-A0A1H8R1D4-F1
#
_entry.id   AF-A0A1H8R1D4-F1
#
_cell.length_a   1.000
_cell.length_b   1.000
_cell.length_c   1.000
_cell.angle_alpha   90.00
_cell.angle_beta   90.00
_cell.angle_gamma   90.00
#
_symmetry.space_group_name_H-M   'P 1'
#
loop_
_entity.id
_entity.type
_entity.pdbx_description
1 polymer ?
#
loop_
_entity_poly.entity_id
_entity_poly.type
_entity_poly.pdbx_seq_one_letter_code
_entity_poly.pdbx_strand_id
1 'polypeptide(L)'
;MSSELARIELASAVTAAKRTGRIPDASVVLDHFDWMASQEGPVVLIPFRPQRIFLPAKWLVMENYPLRTLDARQRLQFHSTAIPAKPGPGSRK
;
A
#
# COMPACT_ATOMS: atom_id res chain seq x y z
N MET A 1 -2.84 8.96 -1.85
CA MET A 1 -3.39 7.60 -1.64
C MET A 1 -2.25 6.68 -1.23
N SER A 2 -2.44 5.85 -0.21
CA SER A 2 -1.45 4.89 0.32
C SER A 2 -2.10 3.51 0.52
N SER A 3 -1.37 2.48 0.96
CA SER A 3 -1.91 1.12 1.18
C SER A 3 -1.88 0.71 2.66
N GLU A 4 -2.77 -0.19 3.08
CA GLU A 4 -2.72 -0.80 4.41
C GLU A 4 -1.39 -1.54 4.67
N LEU A 5 -0.75 -2.07 3.62
CA LEU A 5 0.57 -2.70 3.72
C LEU A 5 1.64 -1.66 4.08
N ALA A 6 1.58 -0.45 3.51
CA ALA A 6 2.49 0.64 3.85
C ALA A 6 2.32 1.10 5.31
N ARG A 7 1.10 1.01 5.88
CA ARG A 7 0.87 1.24 7.33
C ARG A 7 1.61 0.21 8.20
N ILE A 8 1.60 -1.06 7.81
CA ILE A 8 2.34 -2.13 8.50
C ILE A 8 3.86 -1.89 8.42
N GLU A 9 4.37 -1.50 7.25
CA GLU A 9 5.77 -1.14 7.06
C GLU A 9 6.19 0.04 7.93
N LEU A 10 5.37 1.09 7.97
CA LEU A 10 5.59 2.26 8.82
C LEU A 10 5.64 1.86 10.30
N ALA A 11 4.67 1.06 10.77
CA ALA A 11 4.64 0.56 12.14
C ALA A 11 5.90 -0.23 12.51
N SER A 12 6.38 -1.09 11.60
CA SER A 12 7.62 -1.84 11.80
C SER A 12 8.85 -0.92 11.89
N ALA A 13 8.98 0.03 10.98
CA ALA A 13 10.10 0.96 10.92
C ALA A 13 10.17 1.87 12.16
N VAL A 14 9.03 2.44 12.56
CA VAL A 14 8.92 3.34 13.72
C VAL A 14 9.18 2.58 15.02
N THR A 15 8.71 1.34 15.14
CA THR A 15 9.01 0.47 16.29
C THR A 15 10.51 0.16 16.39
N ALA A 16 11.17 -0.13 15.27
CA ALA A 16 12.62 -0.34 15.23
C ALA A 16 13.41 0.93 15.57
N ALA A 17 12.94 2.10 15.12
CA ALA A 17 13.52 3.39 15.46
C ALA A 17 13.42 3.68 16.97
N LYS A 18 12.27 3.41 17.59
CA LYS A 18 12.10 3.51 19.06
C LYS A 18 13.05 2.59 19.80
N ARG A 19 13.17 1.33 19.38
CA ARG A 19 14.07 0.34 20.01
C ARG A 19 15.54 0.77 19.98
N THR A 20 15.93 1.52 18.96
CA THR A 20 17.30 2.04 18.78
C THR A 20 17.49 3.43 19.39
N GLY A 21 16.49 3.97 20.09
CA GLY A 21 16.54 5.30 20.71
C GLY A 21 16.55 6.46 19.73
N ARG A 22 16.28 6.22 18.44
CA ARG A 22 16.26 7.28 17.41
C ARG A 22 15.03 8.17 17.49
N ILE A 23 13.93 7.65 18.04
CA ILE A 23 12.74 8.42 18.33
C ILE A 23 12.31 8.16 19.78
N PRO A 24 11.80 9.18 20.48
CA PRO A 24 11.40 9.06 21.87
C PRO A 24 10.08 8.29 22.02
N ASP A 25 9.14 8.52 21.10
CA ASP A 25 7.86 7.83 21.10
C ASP A 25 7.38 7.45 19.71
N ALA A 26 7.04 6.18 19.55
CA ALA A 26 6.47 5.62 18.34
C ALA A 26 4.97 5.93 18.21
N SER A 27 4.26 6.07 19.34
CA SER A 27 2.79 6.24 19.35
C SER A 27 2.38 7.50 18.60
N VAL A 28 3.04 8.63 18.87
CA VAL A 28 2.81 9.92 18.24
C VAL A 28 2.83 9.86 16.71
N VAL A 29 3.78 9.12 16.13
CA VAL A 29 3.89 8.98 14.68
C VAL A 29 2.77 8.11 14.11
N LEU A 30 2.39 7.05 14.81
CA LEU A 30 1.33 6.13 14.38
C LEU A 30 -0.04 6.77 14.51
N ASP A 31 -0.31 7.46 15.61
CA ASP A 31 -1.56 8.17 15.86
C ASP A 31 -1.77 9.28 14.83
N HIS A 32 -0.71 10.01 14.49
CA HIS A 32 -0.77 11.01 13.42
C HIS A 32 -1.06 10.39 12.07
N PHE A 33 -0.44 9.25 11.75
CA PHE A 33 -0.75 8.52 10.51
C PHE A 33 -2.20 8.03 10.48
N ASP A 34 -2.70 7.52 11.60
CA ASP A 34 -4.08 7.04 11.71
C ASP A 34 -5.10 8.16 11.57
N TRP A 35 -4.82 9.34 12.13
CA TRP A 35 -5.61 10.54 11.87
C TRP A 35 -5.58 10.94 10.40
N MET A 36 -4.40 10.94 9.76
CA MET A 36 -4.28 11.25 8.34
C MET A 36 -5.05 10.26 7.46
N ALA A 37 -5.13 9.00 7.88
CA ALA A 37 -5.81 7.90 7.20
C ALA A 37 -7.29 7.74 7.58
N SER A 38 -7.81 8.57 8.49
CA SER A 38 -9.19 8.54 8.93
C SER A 38 -10.16 8.96 7.81
N GLN A 39 -11.47 8.80 8.04
CA GLN A 39 -12.49 9.23 7.07
C GLN A 39 -12.45 10.74 6.77
N GLU A 40 -11.97 11.52 7.72
CA GLU A 40 -11.81 12.98 7.63
C GLU A 40 -10.39 13.37 7.20
N GLY A 41 -9.48 12.40 7.15
CA GLY A 41 -8.08 12.59 6.86
C GLY A 41 -7.77 12.71 5.36
N PRO A 42 -6.65 13.35 4.99
CA PRO A 42 -6.28 13.56 3.59
C PRO A 42 -5.76 12.30 2.88
N VAL A 43 -5.53 11.19 3.58
CA VAL A 43 -4.93 9.97 3.03
C VAL A 43 -5.96 8.86 2.90
N VAL A 44 -6.33 8.53 1.66
CA VAL A 44 -7.09 7.30 1.39
C VAL A 44 -6.17 6.08 1.48
N LEU A 45 -6.54 5.09 2.30
CA LEU A 45 -5.88 3.78 2.38
C LEU A 45 -6.56 2.75 1.48
N ILE A 46 -5.77 2.10 0.63
CA ILE A 46 -6.20 0.98 -0.19
C ILE A 46 -6.16 -0.30 0.65
N PRO A 47 -7.27 -1.06 0.76
CA PRO A 47 -7.34 -2.26 1.57
C PRO A 47 -6.37 -3.33 1.10
N PHE A 48 -5.62 -3.94 2.01
CA PHE A 48 -4.78 -5.10 1.72
C PHE A 48 -5.64 -6.34 1.50
N ARG A 49 -5.62 -6.87 0.28
CA ARG A 49 -6.34 -8.10 -0.11
C ARG A 49 -5.33 -9.20 -0.45
N PRO A 50 -4.83 -9.95 0.54
CA PRO A 50 -3.73 -10.91 0.36
C PRO A 50 -3.98 -11.90 -0.79
N GLN A 51 -5.23 -12.34 -0.95
CA GLN A 51 -5.66 -13.28 -1.99
C GLN A 51 -5.48 -12.74 -3.41
N ARG A 52 -5.51 -11.41 -3.59
CA ARG A 52 -5.35 -10.76 -4.90
C ARG A 52 -3.91 -10.30 -5.18
N ILE A 53 -3.06 -10.22 -4.16
CA ILE A 53 -1.76 -9.55 -4.24
C ILE A 53 -0.61 -10.56 -4.22
N PHE A 54 -0.71 -11.65 -3.45
CA PHE A 54 0.42 -12.56 -3.28
C PHE A 54 0.74 -13.40 -4.52
N LEU A 55 -0.26 -13.87 -5.25
CA LEU A 55 -0.02 -14.67 -6.46
C LEU A 55 0.66 -13.81 -7.54
N PRO A 56 0.13 -12.63 -7.93
CA PRO A 56 0.77 -11.80 -8.95
C PRO A 56 2.14 -11.25 -8.51
N ALA A 57 2.32 -10.94 -7.22
CA ALA A 57 3.61 -10.45 -6.72
C ALA A 57 4.70 -11.53 -6.78
N LYS A 58 4.33 -12.80 -6.60
CA LYS A 58 5.25 -13.91 -6.80
C LYS A 58 5.73 -14.00 -8.25
N TRP A 59 4.82 -13.84 -9.22
CA TRP A 59 5.17 -13.83 -10.65
C TRP A 59 6.13 -12.69 -11.01
N LEU A 60 5.84 -11.46 -10.56
CA LEU A 60 6.70 -10.29 -10.81
C LEU A 60 8.10 -10.38 -10.20
N VAL A 61 8.25 -11.08 -9.08
CA VAL A 61 9.55 -11.32 -8.45
C VAL A 61 10.32 -12.43 -9.14
N MET A 62 9.64 -13.45 -9.67
CA MET A 62 10.28 -14.55 -10.38
C MET A 62 10.65 -14.22 -11.83
N GLU A 63 9.98 -13.28 -12.49
CA GLU A 63 10.29 -12.84 -13.86
C GLU A 63 11.45 -11.82 -13.96
N ASN A 64 12.32 -11.77 -12.96
CA ASN A 64 13.64 -11.12 -13.02
C ASN A 64 13.64 -9.59 -13.31
N TYR A 65 12.66 -8.87 -12.75
CA TYR A 65 12.81 -7.42 -12.57
C TYR A 65 13.61 -7.18 -11.28
N PRO A 66 14.64 -6.30 -11.26
CA PRO A 66 15.37 -5.93 -10.04
C PRO A 66 14.50 -5.00 -9.16
N LEU A 67 13.33 -5.49 -8.79
CA LEU A 67 12.43 -4.86 -7.85
C LEU A 67 12.48 -5.71 -6.58
N ARG A 68 12.65 -5.08 -5.42
CA ARG A 68 12.45 -5.82 -4.17
C ARG A 68 11.02 -6.36 -4.21
N THR A 69 10.78 -7.54 -3.65
CA THR A 69 9.45 -8.15 -3.54
C THR A 69 8.37 -7.18 -3.02
N LEU A 70 8.81 -6.18 -2.25
CA LEU A 70 8.00 -5.08 -1.74
C LEU A 70 7.52 -4.11 -2.83
N ASP A 71 8.41 -3.63 -3.68
CA ASP A 71 8.10 -2.67 -4.75
C ASP A 71 7.19 -3.31 -5.80
N ALA A 72 7.40 -4.60 -6.08
CA ALA A 72 6.52 -5.40 -6.94
C ALA A 72 5.09 -5.49 -6.37
N ARG A 73 4.92 -5.71 -5.06
CA ARG A 73 3.60 -5.72 -4.40
C ARG A 73 2.91 -4.38 -4.45
N GLN A 74 3.62 -3.31 -4.08
CA GLN A 74 3.04 -1.97 -4.07
C GLN A 74 2.54 -1.61 -5.48
N ARG A 75 3.34 -1.87 -6.52
CA ARG A 75 2.97 -1.60 -7.92
C ARG A 75 1.73 -2.39 -8.39
N LEU A 76 1.61 -3.66 -8.00
CA LEU A 76 0.45 -4.51 -8.32
C LEU A 76 -0.83 -4.05 -7.63
N GLN A 77 -0.72 -3.59 -6.38
CA GLN A 77 -1.89 -3.12 -5.64
C GLN A 77 -2.48 -1.85 -6.28
N PHE A 78 -1.64 -0.94 -6.77
CA PHE A 78 -2.09 0.21 -7.56
C PHE A 78 -2.66 -0.19 -8.94
N HIS A 79 -2.16 -1.24 -9.58
CA HIS A 79 -2.72 -1.74 -10.85
C HIS A 79 -4.06 -2.46 -10.66
N SER A 80 -4.25 -3.22 -9.57
CA SER A 80 -5.50 -3.94 -9.31
C SER A 80 -6.67 -3.02 -8.92
N THR A 81 -6.39 -1.79 -8.52
CA THR A 81 -7.40 -0.75 -8.28
C THR A 81 -7.65 0.13 -9.49
N ALA A 82 -6.90 -0.04 -10.58
CA ALA A 82 -7.26 0.51 -11.88
C ALA A 82 -8.51 -0.22 -12.38
N ILE A 83 -9.67 0.34 -12.06
CA ILE A 83 -10.96 -0.06 -12.63
C ILE A 83 -10.78 0.04 -14.15
N PRO A 84 -10.97 -1.03 -14.95
CA PRO A 84 -11.22 -0.84 -16.37
C PRO A 84 -12.50 -0.02 -16.45
N ALA A 85 -12.38 1.25 -16.86
CA ALA A 85 -13.52 2.08 -17.18
C ALA A 85 -14.40 1.26 -18.13
N LYS A 86 -15.62 0.94 -17.69
CA LYS A 86 -16.61 0.22 -18.49
C LYS A 86 -16.75 1.02 -19.80
N PRO A 87 -16.50 0.44 -20.99
CA PRO A 87 -16.87 1.13 -22.22
C PRO A 87 -18.40 1.32 -22.18
N GLY A 88 -18.82 2.59 -22.16
CA GLY A 88 -20.24 2.95 -22.21
C GLY A 88 -20.88 2.42 -23.51
N PRO A 89 -22.16 2.06 -23.50
CA PRO A 89 -22.80 1.49 -24.67
C PRO A 89 -23.05 2.59 -25.70
N GLY A 90 -22.45 2.43 -26.88
CA GLY A 90 -23.04 2.88 -28.14
C GLY A 90 -22.60 4.24 -28.67
N SER A 91 -22.03 4.20 -29.88
CA SER A 91 -22.61 4.92 -31.03
C SER A 91 -22.13 4.25 -32.31
N ARG A 92 -22.97 3.38 -32.89
CA ARG A 92 -22.97 3.15 -34.33
C ARG A 92 -23.63 4.38 -34.95
N LYS A 93 -22.92 5.06 -35.84
CA LYS A 93 -23.53 5.79 -36.96
C LYS A 93 -23.35 4.96 -38.20
#